data_AF-A0A920ALW6-F1
#
_entry.id   AF-A0A920ALW6-F1
#
_cell.length_a   1.000
_cell.length_b   1.000
_cell.length_c   1.000
_cell.angle_alpha   90.00
_cell.angle_beta   90.00
_cell.angle_gamma   90.00
#
_symmetry.space_group_name_H-M   'P 1'
#
loop_
_entity.id
_entity.type
_entity.pdbx_description
1 polymer ?
#
loop_
_entity_poly.entity_id
_entity_poly.type
_entity_poly.pdbx_seq_one_letter_code
_entity_poly.pdbx_strand_id
1 'polypeptide(L)'
;MKKFSLRVETSLSNIDEKRWNTCASKDKNFNPFNSYQFLKALELSQSVNNSSGWNSAHLIIENNDKKIVAIVPSYLKTNSSGEYVFDYEWANAYHRAGGQYYPKLQISIPYTQ
;
A
#
# COMPACT_ATOMS: atom_id res chain seq x y z
N MET A 1 -17.53 21.50 12.08
CA MET A 1 -16.16 21.28 11.56
C MET A 1 -16.06 19.85 11.02
N LYS A 2 -15.59 19.62 9.79
CA LYS A 2 -15.34 18.24 9.31
C LYS A 2 -14.16 17.67 10.09
N LYS A 3 -14.35 16.52 10.74
CA LYS A 3 -13.28 15.79 11.43
C LYS A 3 -13.03 14.48 10.69
N PHE A 4 -11.76 14.11 10.61
CA PHE A 4 -11.27 12.94 9.91
C PHE A 4 -10.43 12.11 10.87
N SER A 5 -10.46 10.79 10.70
CA SER A 5 -9.57 9.85 11.38
C SER A 5 -8.77 9.05 10.36
N LEU A 6 -7.49 8.84 10.66
CA LEU A 6 -6.62 7.95 9.91
C LEU A 6 -6.54 6.61 10.63
N ARG A 7 -6.65 5.51 9.90
CA ARG A 7 -6.32 4.17 10.39
C ARG A 7 -5.43 3.45 9.38
N VAL A 8 -4.62 2.52 9.87
CA VAL A 8 -3.77 1.64 9.06
C VAL A 8 -4.38 0.24 9.08
N GLU A 9 -4.56 -0.36 7.91
CA GLU A 9 -5.01 -1.75 7.78
C GLU A 9 -3.94 -2.65 7.20
N THR A 10 -3.70 -3.77 7.88
CA THR A 10 -2.62 -4.71 7.54
C THR A 10 -3.07 -5.85 6.63
N SER A 11 -4.33 -5.88 6.22
CA SER A 11 -4.83 -6.77 5.19
C SER A 11 -6.02 -6.18 4.48
N LEU A 12 -6.12 -6.39 3.16
CA LEU A 12 -7.32 -6.08 2.40
C LEU A 12 -8.57 -6.81 2.92
N SER A 13 -8.44 -7.99 3.55
CA SER A 13 -9.60 -8.70 4.11
C SER A 13 -10.38 -7.89 5.16
N ASN A 14 -9.73 -6.92 5.80
CA ASN A 14 -10.35 -6.08 6.83
C ASN A 14 -11.07 -4.85 6.24
N ILE A 15 -11.09 -4.74 4.91
CA ILE A 15 -11.69 -3.63 4.18
C ILE A 15 -12.79 -4.21 3.29
N ASP A 16 -13.99 -3.66 3.39
CA ASP A 16 -15.07 -4.03 2.49
C ASP A 16 -14.72 -3.69 1.03
N GLU A 17 -14.88 -4.66 0.14
CA GLU A 17 -14.56 -4.57 -1.29
C GLU A 17 -15.30 -3.40 -1.96
N LYS A 18 -16.58 -3.20 -1.64
CA LYS A 18 -17.36 -2.11 -2.24
C LYS A 18 -16.83 -0.76 -1.78
N ARG A 19 -16.46 -0.62 -0.50
CA ARG A 19 -15.84 0.61 0.02
C ARG A 19 -14.47 0.88 -0.64
N TRP A 20 -13.66 -0.15 -0.88
CA TRP A 20 -12.40 -0.03 -1.62
C TRP A 20 -12.64 0.45 -3.05
N ASN A 21 -13.45 -0.29 -3.81
CA ASN A 21 -13.69 -0.03 -5.23
C ASN A 21 -14.40 1.30 -5.46
N THR A 22 -15.26 1.76 -4.54
CA THR A 22 -15.84 3.12 -4.60
C THR A 22 -14.78 4.22 -4.57
N CYS A 23 -13.67 4.00 -3.87
CA CYS A 23 -12.56 4.95 -3.80
C CYS A 23 -11.60 4.80 -4.99
N ALA A 24 -11.24 3.57 -5.33
CA ALA A 24 -10.24 3.25 -6.36
C ALA A 24 -10.76 3.37 -7.80
N SER A 25 -12.07 3.19 -8.00
CA SER A 25 -12.70 3.02 -9.31
C SER A 25 -13.88 3.96 -9.47
N LYS A 26 -13.61 5.22 -9.84
CA LYS A 26 -14.63 6.10 -10.44
C LYS A 26 -14.53 5.93 -11.96
N ASP A 27 -15.65 5.64 -12.62
CA ASP A 27 -15.76 5.10 -13.99
C ASP A 27 -14.80 5.65 -15.07
N LYS A 28 -14.33 6.91 -14.96
CA LYS A 28 -13.42 7.52 -15.94
C LYS A 28 -11.92 7.27 -15.69
N ASN A 29 -11.54 6.83 -14.49
CA ASN A 29 -10.14 6.65 -14.06
C ASN A 29 -9.88 5.24 -13.48
N PHE A 30 -10.60 4.23 -13.99
CA PHE A 30 -10.38 2.85 -13.55
C PHE A 30 -8.95 2.39 -13.88
N ASN A 31 -8.22 1.94 -12.86
CA ASN A 31 -6.94 1.25 -13.02
C ASN A 31 -7.08 -0.15 -12.41
N PRO A 32 -6.96 -1.23 -13.19
CA PRO A 32 -7.12 -2.60 -12.69
C PRO A 32 -6.13 -2.95 -11.57
N PHE A 33 -4.94 -2.34 -11.56
CA PHE A 33 -3.92 -2.54 -10.55
C PHE A 33 -4.27 -1.92 -9.19
N ASN A 34 -5.22 -0.98 -9.17
CA ASN A 34 -5.77 -0.41 -7.93
C ASN A 34 -7.02 -1.14 -7.45
N SER A 35 -7.52 -2.14 -8.18
CA SER A 35 -8.74 -2.87 -7.81
C SER A 35 -8.53 -3.69 -6.54
N TYR A 36 -9.59 -3.85 -5.75
CA TYR A 36 -9.57 -4.73 -4.58
C TYR A 36 -9.13 -6.14 -4.95
N GLN A 37 -9.62 -6.66 -6.08
CA GLN A 37 -9.38 -8.04 -6.52
C GLN A 37 -7.92 -8.28 -6.89
N PHE A 38 -7.29 -7.35 -7.61
CA PHE A 38 -5.86 -7.46 -7.95
C PHE A 38 -4.99 -7.45 -6.69
N LEU A 39 -5.20 -6.48 -5.79
CA LEU A 39 -4.39 -6.37 -4.57
C LEU A 39 -4.65 -7.55 -3.63
N LYS A 40 -5.89 -8.03 -3.55
CA LYS A 40 -6.25 -9.22 -2.78
C LYS A 40 -5.58 -10.47 -3.35
N ALA A 41 -5.49 -10.58 -4.67
CA ALA A 41 -4.78 -11.69 -5.32
C ALA A 41 -3.30 -11.72 -4.93
N LEU A 42 -2.64 -10.56 -4.81
CA LEU A 42 -1.24 -10.47 -4.35
C LEU A 42 -1.05 -10.96 -2.90
N GLU A 43 -2.00 -10.68 -2.01
CA GLU A 43 -1.97 -11.21 -0.64
C GLU A 43 -2.20 -12.72 -0.63
N LEU A 44 -3.18 -13.21 -1.39
CA LEU A 44 -3.52 -14.63 -1.45
C LEU A 44 -2.42 -15.47 -2.09
N SER A 45 -1.74 -14.95 -3.11
CA SER A 45 -0.62 -15.60 -3.79
C SER A 45 0.67 -15.57 -2.99
N GLN A 46 0.71 -14.92 -1.82
CA GLN A 46 1.91 -14.70 -1.03
C GLN A 46 2.97 -13.82 -1.72
N SER A 47 2.60 -13.10 -2.78
CA SER A 47 3.47 -12.10 -3.42
C SER A 47 3.68 -10.89 -2.50
N VAL A 48 2.66 -10.55 -1.71
CA VAL A 48 2.73 -9.56 -0.63
C VAL A 48 2.62 -10.28 0.71
N ASN A 49 3.75 -10.45 1.38
CA ASN A 49 3.81 -10.93 2.75
C ASN A 49 5.13 -10.48 3.43
N ASN A 50 5.28 -10.84 4.70
CA ASN A 50 6.47 -10.50 5.47
C ASN A 50 7.76 -11.03 4.84
N SER A 51 7.72 -12.23 4.24
CA SER A 51 8.89 -12.88 3.62
C SER A 51 9.32 -12.25 2.30
N SER A 52 8.38 -11.72 1.50
CA SER A 52 8.68 -10.99 0.26
C SER A 52 9.21 -9.58 0.55
N GLY A 53 9.05 -9.13 1.80
CA GLY A 53 9.39 -7.79 2.26
C GLY A 53 8.37 -6.73 1.86
N TRP A 54 7.19 -7.15 1.38
CA TRP A 54 6.02 -6.30 1.14
C TRP A 54 4.97 -6.57 2.23
N ASN A 55 4.94 -5.73 3.26
CA ASN A 55 3.95 -5.87 4.34
C ASN A 55 2.80 -4.89 4.11
N SER A 56 1.57 -5.36 3.93
CA SER A 56 0.40 -4.48 3.76
C SER A 56 0.25 -3.52 4.95
N ALA A 57 0.04 -2.25 4.65
CA ALA A 57 -0.15 -1.18 5.63
C ALA A 57 -1.03 -0.07 5.03
N HIS A 58 -2.21 -0.44 4.52
CA HIS A 58 -3.11 0.44 3.77
C HIS A 58 -3.62 1.60 4.63
N LEU A 59 -3.44 2.83 4.15
CA LEU A 59 -3.93 4.03 4.83
C LEU A 59 -5.40 4.28 4.47
N ILE A 60 -6.24 4.47 5.48
CA ILE A 60 -7.68 4.71 5.32
C ILE A 60 -8.07 5.97 6.08
N ILE A 61 -8.72 6.90 5.40
CA ILE A 61 -9.28 8.11 6.00
C ILE A 61 -10.80 7.96 6.08
N GLU A 62 -11.34 8.12 7.28
CA GLU A 62 -12.78 8.12 7.55
C GLU A 62 -13.25 9.48 8.04
N ASN A 63 -14.50 9.85 7.72
CA ASN A 63 -15.17 11.01 8.30
C ASN A 63 -15.89 10.64 9.61
N ASN A 64 -16.56 11.62 10.23
CA ASN A 64 -17.32 11.43 11.48
C ASN A 64 -18.43 10.36 11.39
N ASP A 65 -18.95 10.08 10.19
CA ASP A 65 -20.00 9.07 9.96
C ASP A 65 -19.40 7.68 9.68
N LYS A 66 -18.10 7.49 9.92
CA LYS A 66 -17.32 6.29 9.55
C LYS A 66 -17.39 5.98 8.05
N LYS A 67 -17.61 6.98 7.20
CA LYS A 67 -17.53 6.80 5.74
C LYS A 67 -16.07 6.92 5.32
N ILE A 68 -15.58 5.94 4.56
CA ILE A 68 -14.26 6.06 3.94
C ILE A 68 -14.32 7.14 2.86
N VAL A 69 -13.43 8.12 2.98
CA VAL A 69 -13.31 9.23 2.03
C VAL A 69 -12.02 9.16 1.22
N ALA A 70 -11.02 8.41 1.69
CA ALA A 70 -9.79 8.14 0.96
C ALA A 70 -9.22 6.77 1.39
N ILE A 71 -8.62 6.06 0.43
CA ILE A 71 -7.86 4.83 0.65
C ILE A 71 -6.61 4.90 -0.21
N VAL A 72 -5.49 4.46 0.34
CA VAL A 72 -4.22 4.38 -0.39
C VAL A 72 -3.63 2.99 -0.19
N PRO A 73 -3.32 2.24 -1.26
CA PRO A 73 -2.48 1.06 -1.15
C PRO A 73 -1.08 1.48 -0.72
N SER A 74 -0.63 0.94 0.41
CA SER A 74 0.65 1.28 1.00
C SER A 74 1.21 0.08 1.74
N TYR A 75 2.54 -0.01 1.77
CA TYR A 75 3.26 -1.19 2.22
C TYR A 75 4.47 -0.77 3.05
N LEU A 76 4.67 -1.44 4.19
CA LEU A 76 5.92 -1.34 4.92
C LEU A 76 6.94 -2.28 4.26
N LYS A 77 7.94 -1.70 3.60
CA LYS A 77 8.99 -2.40 2.87
C LYS A 77 10.18 -2.67 3.77
N THR A 78 10.71 -3.90 3.71
CA THR A 78 11.93 -4.31 4.45
C THR A 78 13.13 -4.59 3.54
N ASN A 79 12.95 -4.47 2.22
CA ASN A 79 13.98 -4.61 1.18
C ASN A 79 13.59 -3.81 -0.08
N SER A 80 14.45 -3.71 -1.10
CA SER A 80 14.12 -3.09 -2.40
C SER A 80 13.52 -4.09 -3.41
N SER A 81 13.29 -5.36 -3.04
CA SER A 81 12.86 -6.40 -3.98
C SER A 81 11.49 -6.07 -4.59
N GLY A 82 11.37 -6.18 -5.92
CA GLY A 82 10.15 -5.84 -6.64
C GLY A 82 9.93 -4.34 -6.83
N GLU A 83 10.93 -3.51 -6.55
CA GLU A 83 10.97 -2.10 -6.93
C GLU A 83 11.90 -1.87 -8.12
N TYR A 84 11.94 -0.64 -8.62
CA TYR A 84 12.86 -0.23 -9.68
C TYR A 84 14.31 -0.48 -9.26
N VAL A 85 15.15 -0.94 -10.20
CA VAL A 85 16.53 -1.40 -9.94
C VAL A 85 17.38 -0.41 -9.14
N PHE A 86 17.10 0.89 -9.24
CA PHE A 86 17.83 1.96 -8.56
C PHE A 86 17.55 2.08 -7.05
N ASP A 87 16.51 1.48 -6.49
CA ASP A 87 16.23 1.64 -5.05
C ASP A 87 17.32 0.97 -4.18
N TYR A 88 17.92 -0.12 -4.65
CA TYR A 88 19.02 -0.77 -3.95
C TYR A 88 20.23 0.16 -3.78
N GLU A 89 20.55 0.95 -4.80
CA GLU A 89 21.67 1.89 -4.74
C GLU A 89 21.42 3.03 -3.76
N TRP A 90 20.18 3.52 -3.68
CA TRP A 90 19.78 4.49 -2.66
C TRP A 90 19.85 3.91 -1.25
N ALA A 91 19.32 2.70 -1.04
CA ALA A 91 19.40 2.02 0.24
C ALA A 91 20.86 1.82 0.69
N ASN A 92 21.73 1.39 -0.23
CA ASN A 92 23.15 1.22 0.01
C ASN A 92 23.86 2.54 0.32
N ALA A 93 23.58 3.61 -0.43
CA ALA A 93 24.16 4.92 -0.19
C ALA A 93 23.75 5.50 1.17
N TYR A 94 22.46 5.38 1.53
CA TYR A 94 21.95 5.85 2.81
C TYR A 94 22.52 5.04 3.99
N HIS A 95 22.65 3.72 3.82
CA HIS A 95 23.31 2.87 4.82
C HIS A 95 24.77 3.25 5.03
N ARG A 96 25.53 3.52 3.95
CA ARG A 96 26.93 4.00 4.06
C ARG A 96 27.04 5.36 4.75
N ALA A 97 26.01 6.20 4.65
CA ALA A 97 25.92 7.45 5.39
C ALA A 97 25.52 7.27 6.87
N GLY A 98 25.35 6.03 7.35
CA GLY A 98 24.98 5.70 8.73
C GLY A 98 23.48 5.65 9.01
N GLY A 99 22.64 5.76 7.97
CA GLY A 99 21.19 5.75 8.08
C GLY A 99 20.57 4.35 8.10
N GLN A 100 19.33 4.27 8.58
CA GLN A 100 18.48 3.09 8.46
C GLN A 100 17.43 3.33 7.36
N TYR A 101 17.64 2.77 6.17
CA TYR A 101 16.72 2.93 5.04
C TYR A 101 15.45 2.10 5.18
N TYR A 102 15.53 0.98 5.91
CA TYR A 102 14.41 0.09 6.20
C TYR A 102 14.08 0.07 7.70
N PRO A 103 12.81 -0.20 8.06
CA PRO A 103 11.68 -0.31 7.15
C PRO A 103 11.27 1.06 6.59
N LYS A 104 10.75 1.09 5.36
CA LYS A 104 10.21 2.31 4.72
C LYS A 104 8.74 2.13 4.35
N LEU A 105 7.96 3.21 4.38
CA LEU A 105 6.62 3.19 3.82
C LEU A 105 6.70 3.44 2.31
N GLN A 106 6.16 2.51 1.53
CA GLN A 106 6.03 2.62 0.09
C GLN A 106 4.55 2.79 -0.29
N ILE A 107 4.28 3.77 -1.14
CA ILE A 107 2.94 4.04 -1.69
C ILE A 107 3.02 3.77 -3.19
N SER A 108 2.75 2.53 -3.57
CA SER A 108 2.77 2.08 -4.95
C SER A 108 1.96 0.80 -5.08
N ILE A 109 1.78 0.33 -6.31
CA ILE A 109 1.28 -1.03 -6.53
C ILE A 109 2.47 -1.99 -6.62
N PRO A 110 2.47 -3.12 -5.88
CA PRO A 110 3.58 -4.06 -5.90
C PRO A 110 3.76 -4.66 -7.31
N TYR A 111 5.01 -4.74 -7.77
CA TYR A 111 5.41 -5.42 -9.01
C TYR A 111 4.80 -4.85 -10.30
N THR A 112 4.49 -3.55 -10.35
CA THR A 112 4.00 -2.86 -11.56
C THR A 112 4.91 -1.71 -12.03
N GLN A 113 6.05 -1.50 -11.37
CA GLN A 113 7.00 -0.41 -11.66
C GLN A 113 8.25 -0.90 -12.38
#